data_AF-A0A957SCH1-F1
#
_entry.id   AF-A0A957SCH1-F1
#
_cell.length_a   1.000
_cell.length_b   1.000
_cell.length_c   1.000
_cell.angle_alpha   90.00
_cell.angle_beta   90.00
_cell.angle_gamma   90.00
#
_symmetry.space_group_name_H-M   'P 1'
#
loop_
_entity.id
_entity.type
_entity.pdbx_description
1 polymer ?
#
loop_
_entity_poly.entity_id
_entity_poly.type
_entity_poly.pdbx_seq_one_letter_code
_entity_poly.pdbx_strand_id
1 'polypeptide(L)'
;LKGAALSLLTAETDQDLPYGRVLRRRNGQIVEVVEAAEASLAEQEVRELNIGAYVAEAPTLWPALEAAICAGDAAAGHFTAVVHALAQRGATISSYQALEQDELLGINTPTDLEQAADILQKRQLQPRRLEERNLIRFGTGGWRALIGEGFTLDNVRRLCQALANEVVRQNREQAGVVIGYDRRFLSDVGAEVAAEVFAGNNIVVNFHRGDTPTPLITYATAKEGAAYGLMFTASHNPPQWNGLKVFATDGSLPLDEETKSIENEANLLTPDDIVKVEAEIGCHSGLIQIVDYTNDYVDAVERLIDLQAIRDANLRVALDAMHGVGQVTLDIILTEARCRIDTIHARHDPLFGGRSPAPDPQQLSQLTGIVREGSYDLGLAMDGDADRIAIIDKAGTYITTNELLLQVYYYLHEVRGERGGVTRNLATTHLLDRLATHFGEPYYEVPVGFKHIAASMKAHNVLLAGESSGGLTIRGHILGKDGIFACALVVEMMAKTGHTIAAMLDTIYQKIGWLAGREVNLPATPEMKMLVQRRLNEATLDKIANCTVQRVSFQDGIKFYLENDSWLLLRFSGTEPLLRIFAEAETEETADRLVEWAKSIVA
;
A
#
# COMPACT_ATOMS: atom_id res chain seq x y z
N LEU A 1 4.20 -6.85 27.72
CA LEU A 1 5.06 -5.72 28.15
C LEU A 1 4.30 -4.69 28.98
N LYS A 2 3.24 -4.04 28.48
CA LYS A 2 2.49 -3.04 29.28
C LYS A 2 1.96 -3.62 30.59
N GLY A 3 2.25 -2.95 31.71
CA GLY A 3 1.82 -3.34 33.06
C GLY A 3 2.69 -4.41 33.75
N ALA A 4 3.82 -4.82 33.18
CA ALA A 4 4.78 -5.68 33.85
C ALA A 4 5.70 -4.86 34.77
N ALA A 5 5.95 -5.39 35.97
CA ALA A 5 6.88 -4.81 36.94
C ALA A 5 8.33 -4.88 36.45
N LEU A 6 8.66 -5.92 35.67
CA LEU A 6 9.94 -6.13 35.02
C LEU A 6 9.71 -6.73 33.63
N SER A 7 10.42 -6.19 32.64
CA SER A 7 10.49 -6.72 31.29
C SER A 7 11.94 -7.03 30.94
N LEU A 8 12.22 -8.26 30.50
CA LEU A 8 13.54 -8.70 30.05
C LEU A 8 13.64 -8.65 28.52
N LEU A 9 14.80 -8.28 28.00
CA LEU A 9 15.16 -8.61 26.63
C LEU A 9 15.67 -10.06 26.62
N THR A 10 14.96 -10.93 25.92
CA THR A 10 15.32 -12.34 25.77
C THR A 10 15.54 -12.67 24.31
N ALA A 11 16.14 -13.82 24.03
CA ALA A 11 16.24 -14.32 22.68
C ALA A 11 16.33 -15.84 22.65
N GLU A 12 15.88 -16.44 21.56
CA GLU A 12 15.93 -17.88 21.37
C GLU A 12 16.98 -18.23 20.33
N THR A 13 17.91 -19.10 20.70
CA THR A 13 19.02 -19.47 19.83
C THR A 13 19.46 -20.91 20.04
N ASP A 14 19.88 -21.55 18.94
CA ASP A 14 20.50 -22.87 18.96
C ASP A 14 21.99 -22.79 19.28
N GLN A 15 22.57 -21.58 19.27
CA GLN A 15 23.98 -21.34 19.58
C GLN A 15 24.23 -21.47 21.09
N ASP A 16 25.36 -22.09 21.45
CA ASP A 16 25.78 -22.17 22.84
C ASP A 16 26.51 -20.89 23.25
N LEU A 17 25.76 -19.94 23.80
CA LEU A 17 26.25 -18.62 24.21
C LEU A 17 26.34 -18.51 25.75
N PRO A 18 27.30 -17.71 26.28
CA PRO A 18 27.57 -17.60 27.72
C PRO A 18 26.56 -16.70 28.45
N TYR A 19 25.28 -16.74 28.06
CA TYR A 19 24.20 -15.94 28.67
C TYR A 19 23.33 -16.75 29.61
N GLY A 20 22.77 -16.08 30.64
CA GLY A 20 21.84 -16.72 31.56
C GLY A 20 20.60 -17.31 30.87
N ARG A 21 20.08 -18.41 31.41
CA ARG A 21 18.92 -19.16 30.91
C ARG A 21 17.64 -18.65 31.57
N VAL A 22 16.63 -18.33 30.77
CA VAL A 22 15.34 -17.82 31.27
C VAL A 22 14.43 -18.99 31.61
N LEU A 23 14.20 -19.22 32.91
CA LEU A 23 13.39 -20.33 33.36
C LEU A 23 11.91 -19.93 33.50
N ARG A 24 11.04 -20.75 32.91
CA ARG A 24 9.59 -20.55 32.94
C ARG A 24 8.85 -21.69 33.62
N ARG A 25 7.76 -21.36 34.31
CA ARG A 25 6.74 -22.34 34.74
C ARG A 25 5.98 -22.85 33.51
N ARG A 26 5.29 -23.99 33.67
CA ARG A 26 4.42 -24.58 32.63
C ARG A 26 3.32 -23.63 32.14
N ASN A 27 2.95 -22.61 32.92
CA ASN A 27 1.99 -21.58 32.54
C ASN A 27 2.62 -20.39 31.79
N GLY A 28 3.90 -20.48 31.41
CA GLY A 28 4.63 -19.45 30.67
C GLY A 28 5.22 -18.32 31.51
N GLN A 29 4.97 -18.27 32.82
CA GLN A 29 5.51 -17.22 33.70
C GLN A 29 7.02 -17.40 33.91
N ILE A 30 7.76 -16.30 33.78
CA ILE A 30 9.19 -16.23 34.09
C ILE A 30 9.37 -16.33 35.60
N VAL A 31 10.24 -17.22 36.04
CA VAL A 31 10.50 -17.51 37.45
C VAL A 31 11.87 -16.99 37.85
N GLU A 32 12.85 -17.17 36.98
CA GLU A 32 14.26 -16.98 37.31
C GLU A 32 15.09 -16.83 36.04
N VAL A 33 16.25 -16.21 36.18
CA VAL A 33 17.32 -16.28 35.20
C VAL A 33 18.53 -16.89 35.90
N VAL A 34 18.99 -18.03 35.42
CA VAL A 34 20.15 -18.74 35.96
C VAL A 34 21.36 -18.43 35.09
N GLU A 35 22.46 -17.95 35.67
CA GLU A 35 23.67 -17.65 34.90
C GLU A 35 24.22 -18.90 34.20
N ALA A 36 24.80 -18.73 33.01
CA ALA A 36 25.31 -19.87 32.21
C ALA A 36 26.34 -20.72 32.98
N ALA A 37 27.16 -20.08 33.81
CA ALA A 37 28.19 -20.73 34.62
C ALA A 37 27.61 -21.52 35.82
N GLU A 38 26.38 -21.22 36.22
CA GLU A 38 25.70 -21.81 37.39
C GLU A 38 24.59 -22.79 36.98
N ALA A 39 24.21 -22.78 35.70
CA ALA A 39 23.16 -23.63 35.14
C ALA A 39 23.54 -25.12 35.19
N SER A 40 22.61 -25.95 35.68
CA SER A 40 22.70 -27.40 35.59
C SER A 40 22.61 -27.89 34.14
N LEU A 41 23.00 -29.14 33.89
CA LEU A 41 22.93 -29.74 32.54
C LEU A 41 21.52 -29.67 31.92
N ALA A 42 20.47 -29.79 32.73
CA ALA A 42 19.08 -29.70 32.26
C ALA A 42 18.66 -28.24 31.96
N GLU A 43 19.20 -27.27 32.70
CA GLU A 43 18.92 -25.85 32.45
C GLU A 43 19.70 -25.32 31.24
N GLN A 44 20.89 -25.88 30.96
CA GLN A 44 21.66 -25.55 29.76
C GLN A 44 20.93 -25.88 28.45
N GLU A 45 19.98 -26.83 28.48
CA GLU A 45 19.12 -27.15 27.32
C GLU A 45 18.09 -26.06 27.00
N VAL A 46 17.82 -25.13 27.92
CA VAL A 46 16.90 -24.01 27.69
C VAL A 46 17.50 -23.07 26.65
N ARG A 47 16.77 -22.87 25.55
CA ARG A 47 17.21 -22.06 24.39
C ARG A 47 16.87 -20.58 24.52
N GLU A 48 16.00 -20.22 25.46
CA GLU A 48 15.71 -18.80 25.75
C GLU A 48 16.78 -18.22 26.68
N LEU A 49 17.54 -17.27 26.14
CA LEU A 49 18.65 -16.60 26.80
C LEU A 49 18.25 -15.20 27.28
N ASN A 50 18.87 -14.77 28.38
CA ASN A 50 18.79 -13.42 28.91
C ASN A 50 19.89 -12.54 28.30
N ILE A 51 19.50 -11.48 27.59
CA ILE A 51 20.43 -10.62 26.83
C ILE A 51 20.89 -9.41 27.65
N GLY A 52 20.56 -9.36 28.94
CA GLY A 52 21.13 -8.39 29.88
C GLY A 52 20.53 -6.97 29.82
N ALA A 53 19.48 -6.77 29.02
CA ALA A 53 18.71 -5.52 29.03
C ALA A 53 17.37 -5.70 29.76
N TYR A 54 17.06 -4.76 30.64
CA TYR A 54 15.89 -4.82 31.50
C TYR A 54 15.17 -3.48 31.53
N VAL A 55 13.84 -3.52 31.56
CA VAL A 55 12.98 -2.36 31.78
C VAL A 55 12.09 -2.66 32.98
N ALA A 56 12.17 -1.84 34.01
CA ALA A 56 11.43 -2.05 35.25
C ALA A 56 10.80 -0.76 35.76
N GLU A 57 9.74 -0.89 36.54
CA GLU A 57 9.20 0.23 37.30
C GLU A 57 10.10 0.52 38.52
N ALA A 58 10.62 1.74 38.62
CA ALA A 58 11.54 2.13 39.70
C ALA A 58 11.03 1.80 41.12
N PRO A 59 9.74 2.03 41.48
CA PRO A 59 9.22 1.70 42.81
C PRO A 59 9.26 0.20 43.14
N THR A 60 9.20 -0.66 42.13
CA THR A 60 9.20 -2.12 42.28
C THR A 60 10.63 -2.68 42.24
N LEU A 61 11.50 -2.06 41.45
CA LEU A 61 12.87 -2.46 41.25
C LEU A 61 13.75 -2.26 42.50
N TRP A 62 13.74 -1.06 43.10
CA TRP A 62 14.67 -0.73 44.19
C TRP A 62 14.53 -1.64 45.42
N PRO A 63 13.31 -1.92 45.93
CA PRO A 63 13.14 -2.83 47.07
C PRO A 63 13.48 -4.30 46.76
N ALA A 64 13.52 -4.68 45.48
CA ALA A 64 13.94 -6.02 45.06
C ALA A 64 15.46 -6.13 44.96
N LEU A 65 16.12 -5.08 44.44
CA LEU A 65 17.58 -4.95 44.43
C LEU A 65 18.16 -4.93 45.85
N GLU A 66 17.61 -4.10 46.74
CA GLU A 66 18.07 -4.04 48.14
C GLU A 66 17.96 -5.42 48.83
N ALA A 67 16.85 -6.13 48.60
CA ALA A 67 16.66 -7.47 49.15
C ALA A 67 17.64 -8.50 48.57
N ALA A 68 17.91 -8.44 47.26
CA ALA A 68 18.89 -9.31 46.60
C ALA A 68 20.31 -9.07 47.12
N ILE A 69 20.69 -7.80 47.33
CA ILE A 69 22.01 -7.42 47.88
C ILE A 69 22.16 -7.88 49.33
N CYS A 70 21.13 -7.71 50.16
CA CYS A 70 21.16 -8.09 51.58
C CYS A 70 21.14 -9.61 51.82
N ALA A 71 20.74 -10.43 50.84
CA ALA A 71 20.62 -11.88 50.99
C ALA A 71 21.98 -12.62 51.10
N GLY A 72 23.11 -11.94 50.86
CA GLY A 72 24.44 -12.48 51.11
C GLY A 72 24.83 -13.69 50.26
N ASP A 73 24.14 -13.90 49.14
CA ASP A 73 24.45 -14.96 48.18
C ASP A 73 25.71 -14.58 47.37
N ALA A 74 26.49 -15.54 46.88
CA ALA A 74 27.66 -15.23 46.04
C ALA A 74 27.25 -14.50 44.74
N ALA A 75 25.97 -14.63 44.35
CA ALA A 75 25.30 -13.93 43.26
C ALA A 75 24.73 -12.54 43.63
N ALA A 76 24.94 -12.04 44.86
CA ALA A 76 24.34 -10.79 45.37
C ALA A 76 24.76 -9.49 44.65
N GLY A 77 25.56 -9.59 43.59
CA GLY A 77 25.89 -8.48 42.67
C GLY A 77 25.23 -8.57 41.30
N HIS A 78 24.50 -9.64 40.97
CA HIS A 78 23.98 -9.89 39.63
C HIS A 78 22.52 -9.43 39.51
N PHE A 79 22.22 -8.68 38.46
CA PHE A 79 20.87 -8.17 38.20
C PHE A 79 19.84 -9.29 37.93
N THR A 80 20.30 -10.49 37.57
CA THR A 80 19.49 -11.69 37.38
C THR A 80 18.81 -12.16 38.67
N ALA A 81 19.40 -11.93 39.85
CA ALA A 81 18.80 -12.24 41.14
C ALA A 81 17.51 -11.44 41.41
N VAL A 82 17.36 -10.25 40.79
CA VAL A 82 16.16 -9.42 40.89
C VAL A 82 14.95 -10.12 40.27
N VAL A 83 15.16 -10.92 39.21
CA VAL A 83 14.09 -11.67 38.53
C VAL A 83 13.46 -12.66 39.52
N HIS A 84 14.29 -13.44 40.21
CA HIS A 84 13.82 -14.40 41.21
C HIS A 84 13.11 -13.71 42.38
N ALA A 85 13.69 -12.63 42.91
CA ALA A 85 13.12 -11.87 44.02
C ALA A 85 11.74 -11.27 43.68
N LEU A 86 11.57 -10.74 42.47
CA LEU A 86 10.30 -10.19 42.00
C LEU A 86 9.27 -11.30 41.74
N ALA A 87 9.69 -12.43 41.16
CA ALA A 87 8.83 -13.57 40.92
C ALA A 87 8.28 -14.16 42.24
N GLN A 88 9.10 -14.25 43.29
CA GLN A 88 8.67 -14.69 44.63
C GLN A 88 7.62 -13.78 45.26
N ARG A 89 7.68 -12.47 44.97
CA ARG A 89 6.70 -11.48 45.44
C ARG A 89 5.42 -11.43 44.59
N GLY A 90 5.29 -12.31 43.59
CA GLY A 90 4.14 -12.37 42.70
C GLY A 90 4.07 -11.20 41.70
N ALA A 91 5.18 -10.49 41.48
CA ALA A 91 5.22 -9.41 40.50
C ALA A 91 5.09 -9.97 39.08
N THR A 92 4.48 -9.20 38.18
CA THR A 92 4.36 -9.60 36.78
C THR A 92 5.66 -9.35 36.04
N ILE A 93 6.30 -10.42 35.57
CA ILE A 93 7.52 -10.37 34.78
C ILE A 93 7.19 -10.79 33.34
N SER A 94 7.63 -9.99 32.37
CA SER A 94 7.45 -10.30 30.94
C SER A 94 8.78 -10.26 30.20
N SER A 95 8.80 -10.72 28.94
CA SER A 95 9.96 -10.56 28.07
C SER A 95 9.55 -9.98 26.72
N TYR A 96 10.51 -9.32 26.07
CA TYR A 96 10.51 -9.05 24.65
C TYR A 96 11.57 -9.94 24.02
N GLN A 97 11.18 -10.78 23.08
CA GLN A 97 12.10 -11.68 22.39
C GLN A 97 12.69 -10.97 21.17
N ALA A 98 14.02 -10.88 21.11
CA ALA A 98 14.74 -10.39 19.94
C ALA A 98 14.52 -11.34 18.75
N LEU A 99 14.41 -10.77 17.55
CA LEU A 99 14.07 -11.50 16.33
C LEU A 99 15.31 -11.98 15.55
N GLU A 100 16.45 -11.31 15.71
CA GLU A 100 17.70 -11.65 15.02
C GLU A 100 18.72 -12.26 15.99
N GLN A 101 19.24 -13.44 15.66
CA GLN A 101 20.29 -14.10 16.45
C GLN A 101 21.63 -13.35 16.39
N ASP A 102 21.89 -12.59 15.33
CA ASP A 102 23.11 -11.78 15.17
C ASP A 102 23.15 -10.59 16.17
N GLU A 103 21.99 -10.15 16.68
CA GLU A 103 21.91 -9.07 17.69
C GLU A 103 22.30 -9.50 19.10
N LEU A 104 22.48 -10.82 19.30
CA LEU A 104 22.74 -11.42 20.60
C LEU A 104 24.24 -11.50 20.90
N LEU A 105 25.10 -11.33 19.91
CA LEU A 105 26.53 -11.57 20.06
C LEU A 105 27.18 -10.48 20.94
N GLY A 106 27.64 -10.91 22.11
CA GLY A 106 28.46 -10.08 22.99
C GLY A 106 29.90 -10.06 22.48
N ILE A 107 30.59 -8.95 22.70
CA ILE A 107 31.99 -8.79 22.27
C ILE A 107 32.88 -8.92 23.51
N ASN A 108 33.31 -10.14 23.82
CA ASN A 108 34.11 -10.44 25.01
C ASN A 108 35.54 -10.89 24.68
N THR A 109 35.75 -11.38 23.45
CA THR A 109 37.06 -11.83 22.95
C THR A 109 37.45 -11.14 21.65
N PRO A 110 38.74 -11.16 21.25
CA PRO A 110 39.16 -10.68 19.93
C PRO A 110 38.47 -11.39 18.76
N THR A 111 38.14 -12.68 18.93
CA THR A 111 37.39 -13.45 17.93
C THR A 111 35.94 -12.98 17.82
N ASP A 112 35.29 -12.66 18.94
CA ASP A 112 33.94 -12.08 18.93
C ASP A 112 33.95 -10.71 18.23
N LEU A 113 35.02 -9.94 18.42
CA LEU A 113 35.19 -8.63 17.77
C LEU A 113 35.35 -8.77 16.25
N GLU A 114 36.10 -9.76 15.77
CA GLU A 114 36.20 -10.07 14.34
C GLU A 114 34.83 -10.49 13.77
N GLN A 115 34.10 -11.36 14.47
CA GLN A 115 32.76 -11.78 14.06
C GLN A 115 31.76 -10.60 14.05
N ALA A 116 31.82 -9.71 15.05
CA ALA A 116 31.01 -8.51 15.09
C ALA A 116 31.37 -7.53 13.95
N ALA A 117 32.66 -7.44 13.59
CA ALA A 117 33.11 -6.66 12.44
C ALA A 117 32.57 -7.23 11.14
N ASP A 118 32.54 -8.55 10.96
CA ASP A 118 31.93 -9.21 9.79
C ASP A 118 30.42 -8.97 9.73
N ILE A 119 29.71 -9.00 10.86
CA ILE A 119 28.28 -8.69 10.94
C ILE A 119 28.03 -7.21 10.59
N LEU A 120 28.83 -6.30 11.13
CA LEU A 120 28.76 -4.88 10.79
C LEU A 120 29.08 -4.64 9.31
N GLN A 121 30.08 -5.32 8.76
CA GLN A 121 30.45 -5.23 7.35
C GLN A 121 29.35 -5.81 6.46
N LYS A 122 28.76 -6.95 6.83
CA LYS A 122 27.56 -7.53 6.20
C LYS A 122 26.39 -6.54 6.23
N ARG A 123 26.16 -5.84 7.34
CA ARG A 123 25.12 -4.78 7.46
C ARG A 123 25.46 -3.51 6.65
N GLN A 124 26.74 -3.17 6.50
CA GLN A 124 27.18 -2.04 5.68
C GLN A 124 27.14 -2.34 4.18
N LEU A 125 27.40 -3.60 3.81
CA LEU A 125 27.33 -4.12 2.45
C LEU A 125 25.91 -4.53 2.06
N GLN A 126 25.02 -4.74 3.03
CA GLN A 126 23.59 -4.78 2.77
C GLN A 126 23.21 -3.48 2.07
N PRO A 127 22.57 -3.56 0.89
CA PRO A 127 22.15 -2.37 0.20
C PRO A 127 21.17 -1.63 1.09
N ARG A 128 21.63 -0.52 1.70
CA ARG A 128 20.77 0.41 2.44
C ARG A 128 19.55 0.71 1.58
N ARG A 129 18.36 0.62 2.17
CA ARG A 129 17.15 1.02 1.46
C ARG A 129 17.30 2.49 1.06
N LEU A 130 16.68 2.89 -0.05
CA LEU A 130 16.67 4.30 -0.47
C LEU A 130 16.16 5.21 0.66
N GLU A 131 15.21 4.70 1.47
CA GLU A 131 14.67 5.35 2.66
C GLU A 131 15.74 5.72 3.70
N GLU A 132 16.76 4.88 3.90
CA GLU A 132 17.87 5.13 4.83
C GLU A 132 18.88 6.18 4.31
N ARG A 133 18.77 6.56 3.03
CA ARG A 133 19.66 7.54 2.39
C ARG A 133 19.07 8.96 2.40
N ASN A 134 17.89 9.17 2.98
CA ASN A 134 17.15 10.44 2.93
C ASN A 134 16.93 10.95 1.49
N LEU A 135 16.85 10.04 0.52
CA LEU A 135 16.58 10.36 -0.87
C LEU A 135 15.08 10.28 -1.14
N ILE A 136 14.55 11.32 -1.78
CA ILE A 136 13.20 11.34 -2.32
C ILE A 136 13.23 10.58 -3.64
N ARG A 137 12.28 9.65 -3.82
CA ARG A 137 12.13 8.91 -5.08
C ARG A 137 10.66 8.72 -5.45
N PHE A 138 10.28 9.14 -6.65
CA PHE A 138 8.95 8.92 -7.18
C PHE A 138 8.77 7.50 -7.69
N GLY A 139 7.72 6.84 -7.21
CA GLY A 139 7.20 5.59 -7.76
C GLY A 139 6.14 5.83 -8.83
N THR A 140 5.35 4.80 -9.08
CA THR A 140 4.24 4.84 -10.07
C THR A 140 3.07 5.72 -9.61
N GLY A 141 2.92 5.96 -8.31
CA GLY A 141 1.81 6.71 -7.72
C GLY A 141 2.26 7.64 -6.60
N GLY A 142 3.26 8.48 -6.89
CA GLY A 142 3.84 9.46 -5.96
C GLY A 142 5.12 9.01 -5.27
N TRP A 143 5.59 9.81 -4.32
CA TRP A 143 6.67 9.46 -3.40
C TRP A 143 6.09 8.74 -2.19
N ARG A 144 6.70 7.61 -1.78
CA ARG A 144 6.32 6.84 -0.58
C ARG A 144 7.57 6.45 0.17
N ALA A 145 7.49 6.47 1.50
CA ALA A 145 8.58 6.04 2.36
C ALA A 145 8.07 5.64 3.75
N LEU A 146 8.92 4.91 4.48
CA LEU A 146 8.70 4.62 5.89
C LEU A 146 8.78 5.90 6.74
N ILE A 147 7.83 6.05 7.65
CA ILE A 147 7.78 7.18 8.59
C ILE A 147 9.01 7.16 9.50
N GLY A 148 9.69 8.29 9.60
CA GLY A 148 10.90 8.44 10.44
C GLY A 148 12.20 8.01 9.77
N GLU A 149 12.13 7.30 8.65
CA GLU A 149 13.27 7.04 7.77
C GLU A 149 13.21 8.00 6.58
N GLY A 150 12.57 7.59 5.48
CA GLY A 150 12.43 8.42 4.29
C GLY A 150 11.29 9.44 4.40
N PHE A 151 10.16 9.12 5.03
CA PHE A 151 9.08 10.09 5.22
C PHE A 151 9.35 10.92 6.48
N THR A 152 9.99 12.06 6.28
CA THR A 152 10.30 13.05 7.32
C THR A 152 9.73 14.40 6.91
N LEU A 153 9.46 15.27 7.90
CA LEU A 153 9.00 16.63 7.61
C LEU A 153 10.05 17.45 6.85
N ASP A 154 11.34 17.10 6.93
CA ASP A 154 12.38 17.70 6.11
C ASP A 154 12.19 17.33 4.62
N ASN A 155 12.01 16.04 4.33
CA ASN A 155 11.81 15.57 2.96
C ASN A 155 10.50 16.09 2.36
N VAL A 156 9.45 16.21 3.17
CA VAL A 156 8.20 16.87 2.76
C VAL A 156 8.47 18.32 2.34
N ARG A 157 9.22 19.10 3.14
CA ARG A 157 9.57 20.49 2.80
C ARG A 157 10.41 20.58 1.54
N ARG A 158 11.44 19.75 1.40
CA ARG A 158 12.30 19.70 0.21
C ARG A 158 11.48 19.40 -1.05
N LEU A 159 10.59 18.42 -0.98
CA LEU A 159 9.72 18.09 -2.10
C LEU A 159 8.75 19.23 -2.45
N CYS A 160 8.11 19.83 -1.44
CA CYS A 160 7.17 20.93 -1.65
C CYS A 160 7.89 22.20 -2.15
N GLN A 161 9.13 22.45 -1.72
CA GLN A 161 9.93 23.57 -2.22
C GLN A 161 10.33 23.37 -3.69
N ALA A 162 10.72 22.16 -4.10
CA ALA A 162 10.98 21.86 -5.51
C ALA A 162 9.74 22.07 -6.39
N LEU A 163 8.56 21.67 -5.90
CA LEU A 163 7.28 21.93 -6.55
C LEU A 163 6.96 23.43 -6.61
N ALA A 164 7.12 24.15 -5.50
CA ALA A 164 6.91 25.60 -5.44
C ALA A 164 7.83 26.36 -6.40
N ASN A 165 9.10 25.97 -6.49
CA ASN A 165 10.05 26.54 -7.44
C ASN A 165 9.57 26.37 -8.88
N GLU A 166 9.01 25.20 -9.24
CA GLU A 166 8.45 24.98 -10.57
C GLU A 166 7.23 25.87 -10.84
N VAL A 167 6.32 26.01 -9.87
CA VAL A 167 5.17 26.92 -9.96
C VAL A 167 5.62 28.37 -10.22
N VAL A 168 6.63 28.84 -9.47
CA VAL A 168 7.19 30.19 -9.61
C VAL A 168 7.90 30.36 -10.97
N ARG A 169 8.70 29.38 -11.40
CA ARG A 169 9.36 29.40 -12.73
C ARG A 169 8.36 29.51 -13.87
N GLN A 170 7.20 28.88 -13.72
CA GLN A 170 6.11 28.92 -14.71
C GLN A 170 5.21 30.17 -14.57
N ASN A 171 5.44 31.04 -13.58
CA ASN A 171 4.58 32.18 -13.22
C ASN A 171 3.12 31.76 -12.95
N ARG A 172 2.93 30.67 -12.20
CA ARG A 172 1.63 30.05 -11.90
C ARG A 172 1.21 30.17 -10.44
N GLU A 173 1.80 31.08 -9.67
CA GLU A 173 1.54 31.26 -8.25
C GLU A 173 0.07 31.54 -7.96
N GLN A 174 -0.60 32.27 -8.86
CA GLN A 174 -2.03 32.59 -8.77
C GLN A 174 -2.95 31.39 -9.03
N ALA A 175 -2.47 30.34 -9.69
CA ALA A 175 -3.23 29.09 -9.83
C ALA A 175 -3.30 28.34 -8.48
N GLY A 176 -2.35 28.59 -7.58
CA GLY A 176 -2.34 27.98 -6.26
C GLY A 176 -2.15 26.45 -6.29
N VAL A 177 -2.36 25.83 -5.13
CA VAL A 177 -2.33 24.38 -4.96
C VAL A 177 -3.53 23.90 -4.14
N VAL A 178 -3.97 22.67 -4.37
CA VAL A 178 -5.00 22.00 -3.56
C VAL A 178 -4.32 20.94 -2.70
N ILE A 179 -4.55 20.94 -1.39
CA ILE A 179 -3.90 20.00 -0.46
C ILE A 179 -4.94 19.19 0.32
N GLY A 180 -4.75 17.88 0.38
CA GLY A 180 -5.51 16.95 1.21
C GLY A 180 -4.64 15.85 1.80
N TYR A 181 -5.22 15.08 2.73
CA TYR A 181 -4.52 14.02 3.44
C TYR A 181 -5.45 12.88 3.84
N ASP A 182 -4.89 11.68 4.02
CA ASP A 182 -5.59 10.50 4.52
C ASP A 182 -5.47 10.33 6.05
N ARG A 183 -6.01 9.25 6.58
CA ARG A 183 -6.07 8.97 8.02
C ARG A 183 -4.77 8.45 8.64
N ARG A 184 -3.68 8.32 7.87
CA ARG A 184 -2.41 7.77 8.36
C ARG A 184 -1.75 8.70 9.36
N PHE A 185 -0.88 8.13 10.18
CA PHE A 185 -0.04 8.90 11.07
C PHE A 185 0.81 9.91 10.27
N LEU A 186 0.80 11.18 10.70
CA LEU A 186 1.49 12.33 10.10
C LEU A 186 1.01 12.79 8.71
N SER A 187 -0.08 12.27 8.16
CA SER A 187 -0.59 12.79 6.88
C SER A 187 -1.10 14.22 7.00
N ASP A 188 -1.81 14.52 8.09
CA ASP A 188 -2.28 15.85 8.46
C ASP A 188 -1.13 16.84 8.70
N VAL A 189 -0.13 16.44 9.49
CA VAL A 189 1.07 17.25 9.78
C VAL A 189 1.90 17.47 8.50
N GLY A 190 2.03 16.45 7.65
CA GLY A 190 2.70 16.56 6.36
C GLY A 190 2.00 17.58 5.44
N ALA A 191 0.67 17.54 5.39
CA ALA A 191 -0.13 18.49 4.63
C ALA A 191 0.02 19.93 5.14
N GLU A 192 0.00 20.14 6.46
CA GLU A 192 0.23 21.46 7.06
C GLU A 192 1.61 22.00 6.71
N VAL A 193 2.66 21.17 6.86
CA VAL A 193 4.04 21.54 6.51
C VAL A 193 4.19 21.87 5.01
N ALA A 194 3.46 21.19 4.13
CA ALA A 194 3.42 21.55 2.72
C ALA A 194 2.78 22.93 2.52
N ALA A 195 1.65 23.19 3.18
CA ALA A 195 0.97 24.48 3.12
C ALA A 195 1.88 25.64 3.56
N GLU A 196 2.66 25.45 4.62
CA GLU A 196 3.67 26.42 5.08
C GLU A 196 4.67 26.80 3.98
N VAL A 197 5.17 25.81 3.23
CA VAL A 197 6.16 26.02 2.16
C VAL A 197 5.53 26.75 0.97
N PHE A 198 4.37 26.30 0.49
CA PHE A 198 3.70 26.98 -0.63
C PHE A 198 3.32 28.43 -0.27
N ALA A 199 2.77 28.66 0.92
CA ALA A 199 2.45 30.00 1.40
C ALA A 199 3.72 30.86 1.56
N GLY A 200 4.83 30.29 2.04
CA GLY A 200 6.12 30.99 2.13
C GLY A 200 6.65 31.46 0.78
N ASN A 201 6.32 30.72 -0.29
CA ASN A 201 6.65 31.07 -1.67
C ASN A 201 5.55 31.92 -2.36
N ASN A 202 4.61 32.48 -1.59
CA ASN A 202 3.50 33.33 -2.07
C ASN A 202 2.57 32.62 -3.07
N ILE A 203 2.41 31.30 -2.92
CA ILE A 203 1.47 30.47 -3.68
C ILE A 203 0.24 30.22 -2.80
N VAL A 204 -0.96 30.48 -3.35
CA VAL A 204 -2.21 30.28 -2.61
C VAL A 204 -2.44 28.78 -2.38
N VAL A 205 -2.83 28.41 -1.17
CA VAL A 205 -3.10 27.03 -0.76
C VAL A 205 -4.59 26.88 -0.46
N ASN A 206 -5.28 26.08 -1.27
CA ASN A 206 -6.62 25.59 -0.98
C ASN A 206 -6.50 24.29 -0.17
N PHE A 207 -6.47 24.42 1.15
CA PHE A 207 -6.34 23.31 2.08
C PHE A 207 -7.71 22.68 2.33
N HIS A 208 -7.90 21.43 1.91
CA HIS A 208 -9.16 20.74 2.08
C HIS A 208 -9.44 20.44 3.56
N ARG A 209 -10.69 20.63 3.98
CA ARG A 209 -11.14 20.40 5.36
C ARG A 209 -11.31 18.91 5.65
N GLY A 210 -10.43 18.37 6.50
CA GLY A 210 -10.55 17.01 7.03
C GLY A 210 -9.86 15.95 6.18
N ASP A 211 -9.93 14.70 6.63
CA ASP A 211 -9.42 13.56 5.86
C ASP A 211 -10.23 13.35 4.57
N THR A 212 -9.53 13.10 3.46
CA THR A 212 -10.15 13.16 2.13
C THR A 212 -9.71 12.02 1.20
N PRO A 213 -10.59 11.54 0.31
CA PRO A 213 -10.20 10.67 -0.80
C PRO A 213 -9.21 11.31 -1.77
N THR A 214 -8.30 10.49 -2.30
CA THR A 214 -7.48 10.82 -3.47
C THR A 214 -8.31 11.31 -4.67
N PRO A 215 -9.42 10.66 -5.08
CA PRO A 215 -10.20 11.14 -6.21
C PRO A 215 -10.85 12.53 -5.99
N LEU A 216 -11.15 12.90 -4.74
CA LEU A 216 -11.66 14.25 -4.42
C LEU A 216 -10.59 15.31 -4.67
N ILE A 217 -9.35 15.09 -4.22
CA ILE A 217 -8.23 16.01 -4.50
C ILE A 217 -7.94 16.08 -6.00
N THR A 218 -8.01 14.94 -6.69
CA THR A 218 -7.88 14.88 -8.15
C THR A 218 -8.94 15.75 -8.85
N TYR A 219 -10.20 15.63 -8.44
CA TYR A 219 -11.32 16.44 -8.94
C TYR A 219 -11.14 17.92 -8.64
N ALA A 220 -10.85 18.27 -7.38
CA ALA A 220 -10.70 19.65 -6.94
C ALA A 220 -9.55 20.36 -7.64
N THR A 221 -8.44 19.66 -7.88
CA THR A 221 -7.28 20.20 -8.63
C THR A 221 -7.70 20.64 -10.04
N ALA A 222 -8.43 19.78 -10.75
CA ALA A 222 -8.93 20.09 -12.09
C ALA A 222 -10.00 21.18 -12.09
N LYS A 223 -10.90 21.17 -11.09
CA LYS A 223 -11.96 22.17 -10.92
C LYS A 223 -11.39 23.58 -10.72
N GLU A 224 -10.40 23.72 -9.83
CA GLU A 224 -9.77 25.00 -9.51
C GLU A 224 -8.75 25.44 -10.57
N GLY A 225 -8.33 24.54 -11.46
CA GLY A 225 -7.23 24.80 -12.39
C GLY A 225 -5.90 25.00 -11.65
N ALA A 226 -5.74 24.35 -10.51
CA ALA A 226 -4.60 24.54 -9.63
C ALA A 226 -3.28 24.13 -10.30
N ALA A 227 -2.17 24.73 -9.87
CA ALA A 227 -0.87 24.35 -10.40
C ALA A 227 -0.57 22.88 -10.07
N TYR A 228 -0.83 22.49 -8.81
CA TYR A 228 -0.74 21.11 -8.35
C TYR A 228 -1.84 20.74 -7.36
N GLY A 229 -2.24 19.48 -7.40
CA GLY A 229 -2.93 18.79 -6.32
C GLY A 229 -1.97 17.97 -5.49
N LEU A 230 -2.13 17.95 -4.17
CA LEU A 230 -1.25 17.28 -3.23
C LEU A 230 -2.09 16.42 -2.29
N MET A 231 -1.84 15.12 -2.31
CA MET A 231 -2.53 14.17 -1.44
C MET A 231 -1.52 13.39 -0.60
N PHE A 232 -1.55 13.62 0.70
CA PHE A 232 -0.72 12.92 1.67
C PHE A 232 -1.32 11.55 1.97
N THR A 233 -0.67 10.51 1.46
CA THR A 233 -1.12 9.12 1.57
C THR A 233 -0.06 8.13 1.10
N ALA A 234 -0.08 6.93 1.64
CA ALA A 234 0.59 5.75 1.07
C ALA A 234 -0.40 4.71 0.48
N SER A 235 -1.64 5.10 0.19
CA SER A 235 -2.70 4.30 -0.44
C SER A 235 -2.97 3.00 0.32
N HIS A 236 -2.56 1.85 -0.21
CA HIS A 236 -2.77 0.52 0.35
C HIS A 236 -1.61 0.03 1.23
N ASN A 237 -0.47 0.77 1.30
CA ASN A 237 0.71 0.33 2.06
C ASN A 237 0.39 0.16 3.56
N PRO A 238 1.18 -0.65 4.30
CA PRO A 238 1.03 -0.80 5.75
C PRO A 238 1.11 0.52 6.52
N PRO A 239 0.63 0.59 7.78
CA PRO A 239 0.46 1.83 8.53
C PRO A 239 1.75 2.64 8.77
N GLN A 240 2.91 1.97 8.80
CA GLN A 240 4.22 2.60 8.96
C GLN A 240 4.70 3.39 7.73
N TRP A 241 3.97 3.31 6.61
CA TRP A 241 4.25 4.06 5.39
C TRP A 241 3.39 5.31 5.29
N ASN A 242 3.99 6.38 4.80
CA ASN A 242 3.30 7.56 4.32
C ASN A 242 3.93 8.05 3.00
N GLY A 243 3.37 9.09 2.39
CA GLY A 243 3.80 9.55 1.08
C GLY A 243 3.07 10.79 0.60
N LEU A 244 3.41 11.21 -0.60
CA LEU A 244 2.80 12.34 -1.29
C LEU A 244 2.52 11.96 -2.74
N LYS A 245 1.25 12.03 -3.13
CA LYS A 245 0.83 12.06 -4.53
C LYS A 245 0.76 13.51 -4.98
N VAL A 246 1.31 13.76 -6.17
CA VAL A 246 1.24 15.05 -6.85
C VAL A 246 0.38 14.87 -8.09
N PHE A 247 -0.58 15.77 -8.30
CA PHE A 247 -1.46 15.80 -9.46
C PHE A 247 -1.21 17.07 -10.25
N ALA A 248 -1.11 16.95 -11.57
CA ALA A 248 -1.02 18.08 -12.48
C ALA A 248 -2.35 18.84 -12.53
N THR A 249 -2.36 19.97 -13.23
CA THR A 249 -3.52 20.87 -13.33
C THR A 249 -4.82 20.23 -13.82
N ASP A 250 -4.75 19.19 -14.65
CA ASP A 250 -5.94 18.46 -15.11
C ASP A 250 -6.33 17.29 -14.19
N GLY A 251 -5.71 17.20 -13.01
CA GLY A 251 -5.87 16.12 -12.03
C GLY A 251 -5.07 14.86 -12.36
N SER A 252 -4.44 14.75 -13.53
CA SER A 252 -3.66 13.55 -13.86
C SER A 252 -2.36 13.47 -13.05
N LEU A 253 -1.80 12.27 -12.92
CA LEU A 253 -0.46 12.11 -12.35
C LEU A 253 0.61 12.63 -13.35
N PRO A 254 1.61 13.41 -12.89
CA PRO A 254 2.74 13.82 -13.70
C PRO A 254 3.48 12.64 -14.35
N LEU A 255 3.98 12.86 -15.57
CA LEU A 255 4.75 11.86 -16.32
C LEU A 255 6.17 11.71 -15.76
N ASP A 256 6.88 10.69 -16.22
CA ASP A 256 8.20 10.32 -15.67
C ASP A 256 9.25 11.43 -15.77
N GLU A 257 9.27 12.20 -16.85
CA GLU A 257 10.24 13.30 -17.01
C GLU A 257 10.01 14.41 -15.98
N GLU A 258 8.76 14.80 -15.75
CA GLU A 258 8.40 15.83 -14.78
C GLU A 258 8.70 15.35 -13.36
N THR A 259 8.27 14.14 -12.99
CA THR A 259 8.56 13.58 -11.66
C THR A 259 10.06 13.45 -11.38
N LYS A 260 10.87 13.06 -12.39
CA LYS A 260 12.34 13.01 -12.25
C LYS A 260 12.96 14.38 -12.09
N SER A 261 12.46 15.39 -12.79
CA SER A 261 12.95 16.77 -12.63
C SER A 261 12.73 17.26 -11.20
N ILE A 262 11.51 17.07 -10.68
CA ILE A 262 11.14 17.43 -9.31
C ILE A 262 11.97 16.62 -8.29
N GLU A 263 12.12 15.31 -8.51
CA GLU A 263 12.94 14.42 -7.67
C GLU A 263 14.39 14.91 -7.55
N ASN A 264 15.01 15.22 -8.69
CA ASN A 264 16.40 15.65 -8.74
C ASN A 264 16.59 16.97 -8.00
N GLU A 265 15.70 17.94 -8.20
CA GLU A 265 15.75 19.22 -7.50
C GLU A 265 15.56 19.04 -5.99
N ALA A 266 14.53 18.32 -5.57
CA ALA A 266 14.25 18.08 -4.16
C ALA A 266 15.41 17.39 -3.41
N ASN A 267 16.16 16.52 -4.09
CA ASN A 267 17.34 15.86 -3.54
C ASN A 267 18.59 16.75 -3.48
N LEU A 268 18.62 17.88 -4.21
CA LEU A 268 19.71 18.86 -4.16
C LEU A 268 19.46 19.97 -3.14
N LEU A 269 18.20 20.21 -2.75
CA LEU A 269 17.84 21.25 -1.78
C LEU A 269 18.33 20.91 -0.38
N THR A 270 18.80 21.94 0.31
CA THR A 270 19.20 21.93 1.72
C THR A 270 18.17 22.67 2.58
N PRO A 271 18.22 22.55 3.93
CA PRO A 271 17.30 23.27 4.81
C PRO A 271 17.31 24.80 4.61
N ASP A 272 18.44 25.38 4.21
CA ASP A 272 18.59 26.83 3.98
C ASP A 272 17.88 27.29 2.70
N ASP A 273 17.57 26.37 1.78
CA ASP A 273 16.83 26.67 0.54
C ASP A 273 15.30 26.65 0.73
N ILE A 274 14.82 26.26 1.91
CA ILE A 274 13.39 26.12 2.19
C ILE A 274 12.80 27.46 2.65
N VAL A 275 11.89 28.00 1.85
CA VAL A 275 11.10 29.17 2.20
C VAL A 275 9.75 28.70 2.74
N LYS A 276 9.43 29.11 3.97
CA LYS A 276 8.16 28.76 4.62
C LYS A 276 7.65 29.89 5.50
N VAL A 277 6.34 29.87 5.74
CA VAL A 277 5.67 30.70 6.74
C VAL A 277 4.85 29.79 7.65
N GLU A 278 4.74 30.11 8.94
CA GLU A 278 3.91 29.33 9.86
C GLU A 278 2.45 29.28 9.39
N ALA A 279 1.80 28.12 9.52
CA ALA A 279 0.46 27.90 8.98
C ALA A 279 -0.56 28.92 9.50
N GLU A 280 -0.47 29.30 10.78
CA GLU A 280 -1.32 30.34 11.37
C GLU A 280 -1.18 31.69 10.65
N ILE A 281 0.05 32.11 10.33
CA ILE A 281 0.31 33.36 9.60
C ILE A 281 -0.19 33.25 8.15
N GLY A 282 0.00 32.09 7.51
CA GLY A 282 -0.52 31.80 6.18
C GLY A 282 -2.06 31.90 6.12
N CYS A 283 -2.76 31.40 7.14
CA CYS A 283 -4.21 31.53 7.27
C CYS A 283 -4.64 33.00 7.47
N HIS A 284 -3.98 33.74 8.37
CA HIS A 284 -4.31 35.14 8.63
C HIS A 284 -4.05 36.07 7.44
N SER A 285 -3.05 35.75 6.60
CA SER A 285 -2.74 36.50 5.38
C SER A 285 -3.64 36.13 4.19
N GLY A 286 -4.43 35.06 4.30
CA GLY A 286 -5.27 34.54 3.22
C GLY A 286 -4.53 33.70 2.18
N LEU A 287 -3.24 33.42 2.41
CA LEU A 287 -2.43 32.52 1.57
C LEU A 287 -2.81 31.05 1.78
N ILE A 288 -3.27 30.68 2.98
CA ILE A 288 -3.83 29.36 3.26
C ILE A 288 -5.33 29.52 3.51
N GLN A 289 -6.13 28.86 2.67
CA GLN A 289 -7.59 28.92 2.71
C GLN A 289 -8.13 27.53 3.01
N ILE A 290 -8.93 27.41 4.07
CA ILE A 290 -9.61 26.17 4.41
C ILE A 290 -10.87 26.05 3.54
N VAL A 291 -10.91 25.09 2.64
CA VAL A 291 -11.99 24.86 1.67
C VAL A 291 -12.56 23.45 1.83
N ASP A 292 -13.84 23.25 1.54
CA ASP A 292 -14.47 21.94 1.53
C ASP A 292 -15.02 21.65 0.13
N TYR A 293 -14.46 20.61 -0.51
CA TYR A 293 -14.82 20.17 -1.87
C TYR A 293 -15.70 18.91 -1.86
N THR A 294 -16.12 18.43 -0.69
CA THR A 294 -16.83 17.15 -0.54
C THR A 294 -18.11 17.13 -1.35
N ASN A 295 -18.97 18.14 -1.17
CA ASN A 295 -20.25 18.21 -1.89
C ASN A 295 -20.04 18.37 -3.40
N ASP A 296 -19.09 19.22 -3.82
CA ASP A 296 -18.82 19.41 -5.25
C ASP A 296 -18.39 18.12 -5.94
N TYR A 297 -17.60 17.31 -5.24
CA TYR A 297 -17.12 16.01 -5.72
C TYR A 297 -18.25 14.97 -5.73
N VAL A 298 -19.03 14.87 -4.65
CA VAL A 298 -20.21 13.99 -4.57
C VAL A 298 -21.18 14.32 -5.70
N ASP A 299 -21.55 15.60 -5.88
CA ASP A 299 -22.43 16.03 -6.96
C ASP A 299 -21.88 15.68 -8.34
N ALA A 300 -20.56 15.70 -8.52
CA ALA A 300 -19.91 15.31 -9.77
C ALA A 300 -20.03 13.81 -10.05
N VAL A 301 -19.85 12.98 -9.02
CA VAL A 301 -20.04 11.53 -9.13
C VAL A 301 -21.51 11.21 -9.39
N GLU A 302 -22.44 11.81 -8.65
CA GLU A 302 -23.88 11.58 -8.79
C GLU A 302 -24.41 11.94 -10.17
N ARG A 303 -23.87 12.98 -10.82
CA ARG A 303 -24.23 13.33 -12.21
C ARG A 303 -23.91 12.22 -13.22
N LEU A 304 -22.98 11.32 -12.88
CA LEU A 304 -22.59 10.19 -13.73
C LEU A 304 -23.33 8.89 -13.38
N ILE A 305 -24.16 8.90 -12.33
CA ILE A 305 -24.80 7.71 -11.77
C ILE A 305 -26.33 7.83 -11.83
N ASP A 306 -27.00 6.78 -12.29
CA ASP A 306 -28.46 6.68 -12.26
C ASP A 306 -28.94 6.29 -10.85
N LEU A 307 -28.99 7.29 -9.97
CA LEU A 307 -29.47 7.11 -8.59
C LEU A 307 -30.91 6.60 -8.53
N GLN A 308 -31.74 6.87 -9.54
CA GLN A 308 -33.12 6.39 -9.54
C GLN A 308 -33.20 4.89 -9.77
N ALA A 309 -32.40 4.35 -10.69
CA ALA A 309 -32.30 2.91 -10.89
C ALA A 309 -31.85 2.20 -9.61
N ILE A 310 -30.86 2.76 -8.91
CA ILE A 310 -30.39 2.22 -7.63
C ILE A 310 -31.51 2.22 -6.58
N ARG A 311 -32.26 3.32 -6.46
CA ARG A 311 -33.43 3.44 -5.55
C ARG A 311 -34.47 2.35 -5.82
N ASP A 312 -34.78 2.14 -7.10
CA ASP A 312 -35.83 1.20 -7.51
C ASP A 312 -35.41 -0.26 -7.30
N ALA A 313 -34.10 -0.56 -7.39
CA ALA A 313 -33.56 -1.90 -7.15
C ALA A 313 -33.56 -2.31 -5.66
N ASN A 314 -33.55 -1.34 -4.73
CA ASN A 314 -33.58 -1.56 -3.27
C ASN A 314 -32.52 -2.60 -2.81
N LEU A 315 -31.30 -2.44 -3.33
CA LEU A 315 -30.15 -3.30 -3.02
C LEU A 315 -29.70 -3.14 -1.57
N ARG A 316 -29.18 -4.23 -0.99
CA ARG A 316 -28.50 -4.19 0.31
C ARG A 316 -27.00 -4.43 0.15
N VAL A 317 -26.20 -3.46 0.59
CA VAL A 317 -24.75 -3.40 0.41
C VAL A 317 -24.06 -3.48 1.78
N ALA A 318 -23.02 -4.30 1.87
CA ALA A 318 -22.06 -4.25 2.97
C ALA A 318 -20.83 -3.47 2.53
N LEU A 319 -20.42 -2.46 3.28
CA LEU A 319 -19.26 -1.62 2.97
C LEU A 319 -18.15 -1.86 4.00
N ASP A 320 -16.97 -2.26 3.55
CA ASP A 320 -15.75 -2.20 4.35
C ASP A 320 -14.97 -0.92 4.03
N ALA A 321 -14.99 0.03 4.96
CA ALA A 321 -14.24 1.27 4.83
C ALA A 321 -12.73 1.07 5.02
N MET A 322 -12.30 -0.10 5.53
CA MET A 322 -10.91 -0.45 5.83
C MET A 322 -10.16 0.59 6.68
N HIS A 323 -10.88 1.35 7.52
CA HIS A 323 -10.40 2.52 8.26
C HIS A 323 -9.87 3.69 7.39
N GLY A 324 -10.07 3.63 6.07
CA GLY A 324 -9.72 4.65 5.10
C GLY A 324 -10.72 5.81 5.02
N VAL A 325 -10.56 6.62 3.98
CA VAL A 325 -11.25 7.91 3.79
C VAL A 325 -12.48 7.86 2.89
N GLY A 326 -12.69 6.78 2.13
CA GLY A 326 -13.75 6.71 1.12
C GLY A 326 -15.17 6.61 1.67
N GLN A 327 -15.31 6.32 2.97
CA GLN A 327 -16.59 6.05 3.58
C GLN A 327 -17.57 7.22 3.45
N VAL A 328 -17.17 8.44 3.84
CA VAL A 328 -18.09 9.58 3.96
C VAL A 328 -18.74 9.90 2.62
N THR A 329 -17.94 10.00 1.55
CA THR A 329 -18.42 10.33 0.21
C THR A 329 -19.28 9.22 -0.38
N LEU A 330 -18.88 7.95 -0.23
CA LEU A 330 -19.68 6.83 -0.73
C LEU A 330 -20.99 6.65 0.04
N ASP A 331 -20.96 6.81 1.37
CA ASP A 331 -22.16 6.74 2.22
C ASP A 331 -23.17 7.82 1.81
N ILE A 332 -22.72 9.06 1.50
CA ILE A 332 -23.61 10.12 1.00
C ILE A 332 -24.30 9.66 -0.28
N ILE A 333 -23.53 9.29 -1.32
CA ILE A 333 -24.05 8.90 -2.64
C ILE A 333 -25.06 7.76 -2.52
N LEU A 334 -24.70 6.70 -1.81
CA LEU A 334 -25.55 5.51 -1.70
C LEU A 334 -26.76 5.73 -0.77
N THR A 335 -26.65 6.60 0.24
CA THR A 335 -27.79 7.02 1.08
C THR A 335 -28.78 7.86 0.28
N GLU A 336 -28.29 8.78 -0.55
CA GLU A 336 -29.13 9.55 -1.48
C GLU A 336 -29.84 8.63 -2.48
N ALA A 337 -29.16 7.57 -2.93
CA ALA A 337 -29.72 6.49 -3.73
C ALA A 337 -30.65 5.54 -2.93
N ARG A 338 -30.93 5.82 -1.65
CA ARG A 338 -31.74 4.98 -0.73
C ARG A 338 -31.32 3.51 -0.69
N CYS A 339 -30.04 3.25 -0.95
CA CYS A 339 -29.44 1.94 -0.79
C CYS A 339 -29.36 1.61 0.70
N ARG A 340 -29.60 0.34 1.06
CA ARG A 340 -29.40 -0.10 2.45
C ARG A 340 -27.93 -0.46 2.62
N ILE A 341 -27.21 0.26 3.47
CA ILE A 341 -25.76 0.10 3.63
C ILE A 341 -25.47 -0.24 5.08
N ASP A 342 -24.70 -1.30 5.29
CA ASP A 342 -24.13 -1.64 6.58
C ASP A 342 -22.60 -1.52 6.49
N THR A 343 -22.01 -0.58 7.24
CA THR A 343 -20.58 -0.25 7.14
C THR A 343 -19.78 -0.85 8.29
N ILE A 344 -18.66 -1.50 7.97
CA ILE A 344 -17.65 -1.98 8.93
C ILE A 344 -16.34 -1.18 8.79
N HIS A 345 -15.52 -1.23 9.84
CA HIS A 345 -14.23 -0.52 9.91
C HIS A 345 -14.30 1.00 9.63
N ALA A 346 -15.45 1.63 9.90
CA ALA A 346 -15.69 3.07 9.69
C ALA A 346 -14.85 4.00 10.60
N ARG A 347 -14.45 3.51 11.78
CA ARG A 347 -13.73 4.33 12.77
C ARG A 347 -12.39 4.81 12.23
N HIS A 348 -11.99 6.02 12.63
CA HIS A 348 -10.62 6.48 12.43
C HIS A 348 -9.65 5.61 13.24
N ASP A 349 -8.78 4.90 12.54
CA ASP A 349 -7.71 4.10 13.11
C ASP A 349 -6.45 4.28 12.23
N PRO A 350 -5.45 5.09 12.64
CA PRO A 350 -4.25 5.34 11.84
C PRO A 350 -3.38 4.09 11.68
N LEU A 351 -3.65 3.02 12.44
CA LEU A 351 -3.01 1.71 12.30
C LEU A 351 -3.79 0.77 11.38
N PHE A 352 -4.95 1.19 10.83
CA PHE A 352 -5.84 0.37 10.01
C PHE A 352 -6.11 -1.02 10.61
N GLY A 353 -6.35 -1.10 11.93
CA GLY A 353 -6.54 -2.37 12.63
C GLY A 353 -5.27 -3.25 12.72
N GLY A 354 -4.08 -2.66 12.52
CA GLY A 354 -2.78 -3.34 12.53
C GLY A 354 -2.41 -4.01 11.21
N ARG A 355 -3.05 -3.64 10.10
CA ARG A 355 -2.90 -4.31 8.80
C ARG A 355 -2.77 -3.31 7.65
N SER A 356 -2.44 -3.80 6.46
CA SER A 356 -2.47 -2.98 5.24
C SER A 356 -3.93 -2.71 4.84
N PRO A 357 -4.33 -1.47 4.52
CA PRO A 357 -5.65 -1.17 3.97
C PRO A 357 -5.68 -1.49 2.47
N ALA A 358 -5.33 -2.73 2.12
CA ALA A 358 -5.35 -3.27 0.76
C ALA A 358 -6.57 -4.19 0.64
N PRO A 359 -7.50 -3.94 -0.30
CA PRO A 359 -8.75 -4.70 -0.39
C PRO A 359 -8.53 -6.03 -1.12
N ASP A 360 -7.70 -6.90 -0.56
CA ASP A 360 -7.41 -8.24 -1.06
C ASP A 360 -8.26 -9.32 -0.37
N PRO A 361 -8.36 -10.56 -0.93
CA PRO A 361 -9.19 -11.61 -0.36
C PRO A 361 -8.87 -11.95 1.11
N GLN A 362 -7.61 -11.81 1.54
CA GLN A 362 -7.22 -12.11 2.92
C GLN A 362 -7.77 -11.05 3.88
N GLN A 363 -7.63 -9.77 3.52
CA GLN A 363 -8.13 -8.66 4.34
C GLN A 363 -9.65 -8.56 4.33
N LEU A 364 -10.31 -8.93 3.23
CA LEU A 364 -11.76 -8.91 3.09
C LEU A 364 -12.47 -10.17 3.60
N SER A 365 -11.78 -11.03 4.34
CA SER A 365 -12.36 -12.25 4.91
C SER A 365 -13.58 -11.97 5.81
N GLN A 366 -13.54 -10.90 6.60
CA GLN A 366 -14.67 -10.47 7.43
C GLN A 366 -15.85 -9.98 6.58
N LEU A 367 -15.61 -9.10 5.61
CA LEU A 367 -16.63 -8.64 4.68
C LEU A 367 -17.28 -9.82 3.95
N THR A 368 -16.46 -10.78 3.51
CA THR A 368 -16.92 -12.01 2.86
C THR A 368 -17.85 -12.82 3.76
N GLY A 369 -17.50 -13.00 5.04
CA GLY A 369 -18.37 -13.65 6.02
C GLY A 369 -19.71 -12.93 6.18
N ILE A 370 -19.67 -11.60 6.33
CA ILE A 370 -20.88 -10.77 6.47
C ILE A 370 -21.80 -10.88 5.25
N VAL A 371 -21.25 -10.85 4.04
CA VAL A 371 -22.03 -10.99 2.80
C VAL A 371 -22.66 -12.39 2.71
N ARG A 372 -21.92 -13.45 3.04
CA ARG A 372 -22.41 -14.84 2.99
C ARG A 372 -23.49 -15.16 4.02
N GLU A 373 -23.30 -14.66 5.24
CA GLU A 373 -24.20 -14.95 6.37
C GLU A 373 -25.39 -13.99 6.40
N GLY A 374 -25.21 -12.78 5.88
CA GLY A 374 -26.24 -11.78 5.76
C GLY A 374 -27.07 -11.91 4.48
N SER A 375 -28.16 -11.14 4.39
CA SER A 375 -28.95 -11.01 3.18
C SER A 375 -28.49 -9.81 2.35
N TYR A 376 -27.19 -9.74 2.06
CA TYR A 376 -26.59 -8.70 1.22
C TYR A 376 -26.58 -9.14 -0.24
N ASP A 377 -26.66 -8.16 -1.14
CA ASP A 377 -26.55 -8.37 -2.57
C ASP A 377 -25.13 -8.10 -3.07
N LEU A 378 -24.37 -7.28 -2.35
CA LEU A 378 -23.02 -6.85 -2.73
C LEU A 378 -22.18 -6.48 -1.50
N GLY A 379 -20.92 -6.88 -1.49
CA GLY A 379 -19.89 -6.34 -0.61
C GLY A 379 -18.97 -5.39 -1.39
N LEU A 380 -18.69 -4.22 -0.83
CA LEU A 380 -17.79 -3.23 -1.39
C LEU A 380 -16.65 -2.93 -0.42
N ALA A 381 -15.45 -2.71 -0.94
CA ALA A 381 -14.32 -2.23 -0.17
C ALA A 381 -13.47 -1.26 -1.00
N MET A 382 -12.82 -0.34 -0.30
CA MET A 382 -11.88 0.62 -0.89
C MET A 382 -10.57 0.59 -0.10
N ASP A 383 -9.45 0.95 -0.76
CA ASP A 383 -8.17 1.08 -0.07
C ASP A 383 -8.09 2.36 0.77
N GLY A 384 -6.97 2.55 1.47
CA GLY A 384 -6.81 3.61 2.48
C GLY A 384 -7.14 5.02 1.99
N ASP A 385 -6.86 5.34 0.72
CA ASP A 385 -7.13 6.64 0.09
C ASP A 385 -8.25 6.61 -0.96
N ALA A 386 -8.99 5.51 -1.03
CA ALA A 386 -10.18 5.30 -1.84
C ALA A 386 -9.99 5.48 -3.35
N ASP A 387 -8.79 5.17 -3.86
CA ASP A 387 -8.52 5.15 -5.30
C ASP A 387 -8.66 3.74 -5.90
N ARG A 388 -8.82 2.71 -5.06
CA ARG A 388 -9.09 1.33 -5.48
C ARG A 388 -10.44 0.83 -5.00
N ILE A 389 -10.95 -0.17 -5.70
CA ILE A 389 -12.18 -0.90 -5.37
C ILE A 389 -11.89 -2.41 -5.31
N ALA A 390 -12.58 -3.09 -4.39
CA ALA A 390 -12.81 -4.53 -4.48
C ALA A 390 -14.28 -4.86 -4.20
N ILE A 391 -14.71 -6.00 -4.75
CA ILE A 391 -16.10 -6.42 -4.73
C ILE A 391 -16.19 -7.87 -4.27
N ILE A 392 -17.17 -8.10 -3.40
CA ILE A 392 -17.61 -9.43 -3.02
C ILE A 392 -19.03 -9.62 -3.57
N ASP A 393 -19.22 -10.58 -4.47
CA ASP A 393 -20.56 -10.92 -4.96
C ASP A 393 -21.41 -11.55 -3.85
N LYS A 394 -22.73 -11.63 -4.05
CA LYS A 394 -23.72 -12.19 -3.12
C LYS A 394 -23.36 -13.57 -2.56
N ALA A 395 -22.66 -14.41 -3.33
CA ALA A 395 -22.19 -15.73 -2.89
C ALA A 395 -20.96 -15.67 -1.94
N GLY A 396 -20.46 -14.47 -1.64
CA GLY A 396 -19.18 -14.27 -0.96
C GLY A 396 -17.98 -14.60 -1.85
N THR A 397 -18.11 -14.45 -3.17
CA THR A 397 -17.02 -14.66 -4.11
C THR A 397 -16.31 -13.33 -4.32
N TYR A 398 -15.00 -13.31 -4.09
CA TYR A 398 -14.18 -12.16 -4.44
C TYR A 398 -14.07 -12.05 -5.95
N ILE A 399 -14.35 -10.85 -6.47
CA ILE A 399 -14.30 -10.57 -7.90
C ILE A 399 -13.01 -9.82 -8.18
N THR A 400 -12.19 -10.38 -9.07
CA THR A 400 -10.90 -9.79 -9.40
C THR A 400 -11.08 -8.46 -10.13
N THR A 401 -10.09 -7.57 -10.03
CA THR A 401 -10.11 -6.30 -10.76
C THR A 401 -10.24 -6.51 -12.27
N ASN A 402 -9.58 -7.54 -12.81
CA ASN A 402 -9.68 -7.87 -14.23
C ASN A 402 -11.12 -8.21 -14.64
N GLU A 403 -11.82 -9.01 -13.83
CA GLU A 403 -13.24 -9.34 -14.02
C GLU A 403 -14.14 -8.10 -13.86
N LEU A 404 -13.84 -7.23 -12.90
CA LEU A 404 -14.57 -5.98 -12.72
C LEU A 404 -14.44 -5.06 -13.96
N LEU A 405 -13.23 -4.89 -14.48
CA LEU A 405 -13.00 -4.06 -15.67
C LEU A 405 -13.79 -4.58 -16.87
N LEU A 406 -13.88 -5.90 -17.06
CA LEU A 406 -14.69 -6.50 -18.13
C LEU A 406 -16.17 -6.15 -17.98
N GLN A 407 -16.70 -6.29 -16.77
CA GLN A 407 -18.11 -6.03 -16.49
C GLN A 407 -18.46 -4.56 -16.67
N VAL A 408 -17.63 -3.66 -16.15
CA VAL A 408 -17.82 -2.21 -16.32
C VAL A 408 -17.76 -1.86 -17.82
N TYR A 409 -16.78 -2.38 -18.57
CA TYR A 409 -16.69 -2.09 -20.00
C TYR A 409 -17.92 -2.58 -20.76
N TYR A 410 -18.33 -3.83 -20.50
CA TYR A 410 -19.54 -4.42 -21.08
C TYR A 410 -20.78 -3.60 -20.74
N TYR A 411 -20.95 -3.20 -19.47
CA TYR A 411 -22.07 -2.42 -19.00
C TYR A 411 -22.17 -1.06 -19.71
N LEU A 412 -21.06 -0.31 -19.75
CA LEU A 412 -21.02 0.99 -20.43
C LEU A 412 -21.37 0.85 -21.92
N HIS A 413 -20.86 -0.18 -22.59
CA HIS A 413 -21.08 -0.37 -24.02
C HIS A 413 -22.48 -0.91 -24.37
N GLU A 414 -22.86 -2.04 -23.78
CA GLU A 414 -24.07 -2.79 -24.17
C GLU A 414 -25.33 -2.30 -23.47
N VAL A 415 -25.21 -1.82 -22.23
CA VAL A 415 -26.38 -1.44 -21.41
C VAL A 415 -26.60 0.07 -21.41
N ARG A 416 -25.55 0.87 -21.20
CA ARG A 416 -25.64 2.33 -21.34
C ARG A 416 -25.61 2.80 -22.80
N GLY A 417 -25.20 1.94 -23.74
CA GLY A 417 -25.17 2.27 -25.16
C GLY A 417 -24.03 3.21 -25.56
N GLU A 418 -23.03 3.39 -24.69
CA GLU A 418 -21.87 4.23 -24.97
C GLU A 418 -20.90 3.55 -25.94
N ARG A 419 -20.09 4.34 -26.65
CA ARG A 419 -19.12 3.83 -27.63
C ARG A 419 -17.73 4.38 -27.38
N GLY A 420 -16.71 3.63 -27.79
CA GLY A 420 -15.31 3.95 -27.60
C GLY A 420 -14.51 2.78 -27.03
N GLY A 421 -13.20 2.84 -27.25
CA GLY A 421 -12.26 1.80 -26.88
C GLY A 421 -11.98 1.64 -25.38
N VAL A 422 -10.96 0.85 -25.08
CA VAL A 422 -10.47 0.61 -23.72
C VAL A 422 -8.95 0.77 -23.62
N THR A 423 -8.47 1.36 -22.52
CA THR A 423 -7.03 1.39 -22.21
C THR A 423 -6.75 0.51 -20.99
N ARG A 424 -5.70 -0.31 -21.08
CA ARG A 424 -5.22 -1.15 -19.97
C ARG A 424 -3.70 -1.14 -19.87
N ASN A 425 -3.15 -1.50 -18.71
CA ASN A 425 -1.70 -1.64 -18.59
C ASN A 425 -1.22 -3.04 -19.03
N LEU A 426 0.11 -3.22 -19.09
CA LEU A 426 0.78 -4.47 -19.47
C LEU A 426 0.45 -5.67 -18.56
N ALA A 427 0.02 -5.47 -17.32
CA ALA A 427 -0.29 -6.53 -16.36
C ALA A 427 -1.79 -6.81 -16.22
N THR A 428 -2.62 -6.19 -17.06
CA THR A 428 -4.09 -6.32 -17.05
C THR A 428 -4.53 -7.31 -18.13
N THR A 429 -5.61 -8.04 -17.86
CA THR A 429 -6.14 -9.13 -18.72
C THR A 429 -6.28 -8.77 -20.19
N HIS A 430 -5.94 -9.71 -21.08
CA HIS A 430 -6.19 -9.65 -22.53
C HIS A 430 -7.66 -9.91 -22.88
N LEU A 431 -8.49 -10.33 -21.92
CA LEU A 431 -9.94 -10.42 -22.14
C LEU A 431 -10.56 -9.05 -22.46
N LEU A 432 -9.98 -7.94 -21.99
CA LEU A 432 -10.44 -6.60 -22.39
C LEU A 432 -10.21 -6.34 -23.87
N ASP A 433 -9.10 -6.84 -24.42
CA ASP A 433 -8.76 -6.73 -25.85
C ASP A 433 -9.74 -7.55 -26.69
N ARG A 434 -10.07 -8.77 -26.22
CA ARG A 434 -11.11 -9.61 -26.86
C ARG A 434 -12.47 -8.94 -26.83
N LEU A 435 -12.84 -8.33 -25.69
CA LEU A 435 -14.12 -7.64 -25.54
C LEU A 435 -14.21 -6.39 -26.43
N ALA A 436 -13.15 -5.58 -26.49
CA ALA A 436 -13.08 -4.44 -27.39
C ALA A 436 -13.20 -4.88 -28.87
N THR A 437 -12.47 -5.94 -29.24
CA THR A 437 -12.54 -6.53 -30.59
C THR A 437 -13.95 -7.04 -30.90
N HIS A 438 -14.62 -7.68 -29.95
CA HIS A 438 -16.01 -8.14 -30.09
C HIS A 438 -16.98 -6.98 -30.35
N PHE A 439 -16.74 -5.82 -29.74
CA PHE A 439 -17.51 -4.60 -29.97
C PHE A 439 -17.10 -3.83 -31.24
N GLY A 440 -16.00 -4.21 -31.89
CA GLY A 440 -15.43 -3.47 -33.01
C GLY A 440 -14.75 -2.16 -32.60
N GLU A 441 -14.35 -2.06 -31.33
CA GLU A 441 -13.73 -0.88 -30.71
C GLU A 441 -12.21 -1.07 -30.57
N PRO A 442 -11.43 0.02 -30.58
CA PRO A 442 -9.98 -0.05 -30.39
C PRO A 442 -9.61 -0.37 -28.93
N TYR A 443 -8.41 -0.91 -28.72
CA TYR A 443 -7.83 -1.07 -27.39
C TYR A 443 -6.37 -0.62 -27.37
N TYR A 444 -5.91 -0.17 -26.21
CA TYR A 444 -4.56 0.38 -26.03
C TYR A 444 -3.87 -0.22 -24.82
N GLU A 445 -2.66 -0.72 -25.02
CA GLU A 445 -1.79 -1.26 -23.98
C GLU A 445 -0.70 -0.23 -23.63
N VAL A 446 -0.53 0.03 -22.33
CA VAL A 446 0.45 1.00 -21.81
C VAL A 446 1.30 0.41 -20.66
N PRO A 447 2.44 1.04 -20.29
CA PRO A 447 3.22 0.65 -19.11
C PRO A 447 2.43 0.66 -17.80
N VAL A 448 2.93 0.00 -16.75
CA VAL A 448 2.28 0.00 -15.44
C VAL A 448 2.39 1.38 -14.80
N GLY A 449 1.28 1.84 -14.21
CA GLY A 449 1.18 3.13 -13.55
C GLY A 449 0.08 3.97 -14.20
N PHE A 450 -0.84 4.46 -13.37
CA PHE A 450 -2.04 5.14 -13.84
C PHE A 450 -1.75 6.44 -14.62
N LYS A 451 -0.56 7.04 -14.45
CA LYS A 451 -0.08 8.16 -15.29
C LYS A 451 -0.14 7.85 -16.79
N HIS A 452 0.20 6.62 -17.19
CA HIS A 452 0.17 6.19 -18.59
C HIS A 452 -1.24 5.85 -19.07
N ILE A 453 -2.07 5.31 -18.17
CA ILE A 453 -3.50 5.06 -18.40
C ILE A 453 -4.22 6.38 -18.71
N ALA A 454 -4.05 7.38 -17.84
CA ALA A 454 -4.63 8.71 -18.01
C ALA A 454 -4.16 9.40 -19.30
N ALA A 455 -2.85 9.33 -19.60
CA ALA A 455 -2.31 9.91 -20.83
C ALA A 455 -2.89 9.25 -22.10
N SER A 456 -2.98 7.92 -22.14
CA SER A 456 -3.59 7.19 -23.25
C SER A 456 -5.08 7.47 -23.37
N MET A 457 -5.80 7.52 -22.24
CA MET A 457 -7.21 7.85 -22.23
C MET A 457 -7.49 9.23 -22.79
N LYS A 458 -6.67 10.23 -22.43
CA LYS A 458 -6.76 11.58 -23.00
C LYS A 458 -6.43 11.61 -24.49
N ALA A 459 -5.41 10.87 -24.92
CA ALA A 459 -4.99 10.82 -26.32
C ALA A 459 -6.01 10.15 -27.24
N HIS A 460 -6.71 9.13 -26.76
CA HIS A 460 -7.60 8.30 -27.58
C HIS A 460 -9.09 8.43 -27.22
N ASN A 461 -9.43 9.18 -26.18
CA ASN A 461 -10.80 9.39 -25.69
C ASN A 461 -11.57 8.06 -25.48
N VAL A 462 -10.87 7.07 -24.90
CA VAL A 462 -11.42 5.73 -24.63
C VAL A 462 -12.57 5.80 -23.62
N LEU A 463 -13.48 4.84 -23.71
CA LEU A 463 -14.65 4.74 -22.85
C LEU A 463 -14.27 4.34 -21.42
N LEU A 464 -13.42 3.31 -21.28
CA LEU A 464 -12.91 2.81 -20.01
C LEU A 464 -11.39 2.82 -20.00
N ALA A 465 -10.80 3.17 -18.86
CA ALA A 465 -9.36 3.06 -18.65
C ALA A 465 -9.11 2.47 -17.24
N GLY A 466 -8.31 1.40 -17.14
CA GLY A 466 -8.10 0.74 -15.86
C GLY A 466 -6.87 -0.15 -15.77
N GLU A 467 -6.55 -0.58 -14.55
CA GLU A 467 -5.43 -1.47 -14.29
C GLU A 467 -5.77 -2.56 -13.28
N SER A 468 -5.13 -3.73 -13.41
CA SER A 468 -5.31 -4.89 -12.53
C SER A 468 -5.05 -4.62 -11.05
N SER A 469 -4.41 -3.50 -10.70
CA SER A 469 -4.10 -3.09 -9.33
C SER A 469 -5.31 -2.64 -8.49
N GLY A 470 -6.50 -2.54 -9.10
CA GLY A 470 -7.76 -2.19 -8.42
C GLY A 470 -8.35 -0.84 -8.81
N GLY A 471 -7.79 -0.17 -9.82
CA GLY A 471 -8.16 1.21 -10.17
C GLY A 471 -8.70 1.37 -11.58
N LEU A 472 -9.73 2.20 -11.74
CA LEU A 472 -10.35 2.52 -13.02
C LEU A 472 -10.86 3.96 -13.08
N THR A 473 -11.11 4.44 -14.29
CA THR A 473 -11.87 5.65 -14.60
C THR A 473 -12.58 5.50 -15.95
N ILE A 474 -13.56 6.37 -16.23
CA ILE A 474 -14.34 6.38 -17.47
C ILE A 474 -14.30 7.74 -18.14
N ARG A 475 -14.60 7.77 -19.44
CA ARG A 475 -14.72 9.03 -20.19
C ARG A 475 -15.68 10.00 -19.50
N GLY A 476 -15.27 11.26 -19.40
CA GLY A 476 -16.08 12.31 -18.78
C GLY A 476 -15.96 12.38 -17.26
N HIS A 477 -15.13 11.52 -16.64
CA HIS A 477 -14.76 11.60 -15.23
C HIS A 477 -13.32 12.09 -15.06
N ILE A 478 -12.82 12.08 -13.82
CA ILE A 478 -11.45 12.50 -13.50
C ILE A 478 -10.38 11.65 -14.19
N LEU A 479 -9.21 12.25 -14.45
CA LEU A 479 -8.02 11.56 -15.00
C LEU A 479 -7.19 10.84 -13.93
N GLY A 480 -7.87 10.20 -12.98
CA GLY A 480 -7.30 9.46 -11.86
C GLY A 480 -8.18 8.26 -11.52
N LYS A 481 -7.67 7.37 -10.67
CA LYS A 481 -8.48 6.24 -10.20
C LYS A 481 -9.50 6.74 -9.18
N ASP A 482 -10.69 6.16 -9.21
CA ASP A 482 -11.77 6.52 -8.29
C ASP A 482 -12.55 5.29 -7.83
N GLY A 483 -12.23 4.83 -6.61
CA GLY A 483 -12.92 3.70 -5.99
C GLY A 483 -14.36 4.03 -5.58
N ILE A 484 -14.65 5.29 -5.25
CA ILE A 484 -15.98 5.75 -4.82
C ILE A 484 -16.93 5.77 -6.01
N PHE A 485 -16.51 6.38 -7.11
CA PHE A 485 -17.23 6.35 -8.37
C PHE A 485 -17.43 4.91 -8.87
N ALA A 486 -16.37 4.09 -8.84
CA ALA A 486 -16.47 2.69 -9.27
C ALA A 486 -17.48 1.90 -8.42
N CYS A 487 -17.52 2.13 -7.10
CA CYS A 487 -18.49 1.51 -6.19
C CYS A 487 -19.92 1.90 -6.59
N ALA A 488 -20.19 3.20 -6.79
CA ALA A 488 -21.50 3.68 -7.20
C ALA A 488 -21.92 3.13 -8.57
N LEU A 489 -20.99 3.06 -9.54
CA LEU A 489 -21.23 2.52 -10.87
C LEU A 489 -21.59 1.04 -10.85
N VAL A 490 -20.95 0.25 -9.99
CA VAL A 490 -21.25 -1.19 -9.84
C VAL A 490 -22.65 -1.39 -9.26
N VAL A 491 -23.04 -0.59 -8.27
CA VAL A 491 -24.39 -0.64 -7.70
C VAL A 491 -25.44 -0.27 -8.77
N GLU A 492 -25.18 0.76 -9.58
CA GLU A 492 -26.04 1.08 -10.73
C GLU A 492 -26.08 -0.06 -11.76
N MET A 493 -24.94 -0.64 -12.10
CA MET A 493 -24.83 -1.75 -13.04
C MET A 493 -25.69 -2.93 -12.62
N MET A 494 -25.65 -3.31 -11.34
CA MET A 494 -26.54 -4.35 -10.80
C MET A 494 -28.00 -3.93 -10.87
N ALA A 495 -28.32 -2.68 -10.51
CA ALA A 495 -29.67 -2.15 -10.53
C ALA A 495 -30.30 -2.13 -11.93
N LYS A 496 -29.53 -1.70 -12.94
CA LYS A 496 -29.99 -1.60 -14.34
C LYS A 496 -30.11 -2.93 -15.03
N THR A 497 -29.21 -3.86 -14.72
CA THR A 497 -29.18 -5.17 -15.39
C THR A 497 -30.04 -6.20 -14.71
N GLY A 498 -30.31 -6.07 -13.40
CA GLY A 498 -30.99 -7.08 -12.59
C GLY A 498 -30.18 -8.38 -12.44
N HIS A 499 -28.92 -8.40 -12.88
CA HIS A 499 -28.04 -9.56 -12.80
C HIS A 499 -27.12 -9.45 -11.58
N THR A 500 -26.69 -10.61 -11.07
CA THR A 500 -25.56 -10.67 -10.14
C THR A 500 -24.25 -10.43 -10.90
N ILE A 501 -23.20 -10.11 -10.15
CA ILE A 501 -21.85 -9.89 -10.71
C ILE A 501 -21.36 -11.16 -11.44
N ALA A 502 -21.54 -12.34 -10.82
CA ALA A 502 -21.18 -13.61 -11.46
C ALA A 502 -21.95 -13.88 -12.76
N ALA A 503 -23.27 -13.63 -12.80
CA ALA A 503 -24.07 -13.90 -13.99
C ALA A 503 -23.69 -12.99 -15.19
N MET A 504 -23.23 -11.77 -14.90
CA MET A 504 -22.73 -10.87 -15.93
C MET A 504 -21.40 -11.38 -16.51
N LEU A 505 -20.49 -11.87 -15.67
CA LEU A 505 -19.24 -12.48 -16.12
C LEU A 505 -19.48 -13.69 -17.03
N ASP A 506 -20.41 -14.57 -16.66
CA ASP A 506 -20.77 -15.73 -17.49
C ASP A 506 -21.25 -15.29 -18.88
N THR A 507 -22.04 -14.23 -18.95
CA THR A 507 -22.52 -13.65 -20.22
C THR A 507 -21.37 -13.13 -21.07
N ILE A 508 -20.38 -12.50 -20.45
CA ILE A 508 -19.19 -11.99 -21.14
C ILE A 508 -18.34 -13.16 -21.66
N TYR A 509 -18.06 -14.17 -20.82
CA TYR A 509 -17.26 -15.33 -21.22
C TYR A 509 -17.88 -16.13 -22.35
N GLN A 510 -19.20 -16.23 -22.42
CA GLN A 510 -19.88 -16.85 -23.56
C GLN A 510 -19.61 -16.12 -24.89
N LYS A 511 -19.32 -14.82 -24.86
CA LYS A 511 -19.05 -14.01 -26.06
C LYS A 511 -17.58 -14.03 -26.48
N ILE A 512 -16.66 -13.98 -25.52
CA ILE A 512 -15.23 -13.75 -25.78
C ILE A 512 -14.32 -14.92 -25.38
N GLY A 513 -14.91 -15.98 -24.83
CA GLY A 513 -14.17 -17.09 -24.24
C GLY A 513 -13.58 -16.73 -22.88
N TRP A 514 -12.65 -17.57 -22.41
CA TRP A 514 -12.05 -17.51 -21.08
C TRP A 514 -10.53 -17.49 -21.19
N LEU A 515 -9.88 -16.89 -20.18
CA LEU A 515 -8.46 -17.04 -19.90
C LEU A 515 -8.26 -17.16 -18.38
N ALA A 516 -7.45 -18.13 -17.96
CA ALA A 516 -7.05 -18.33 -16.58
C ALA A 516 -5.84 -17.45 -16.23
N GLY A 517 -5.99 -16.59 -15.22
CA GLY A 517 -4.92 -15.75 -14.69
C GLY A 517 -4.17 -16.39 -13.50
N ARG A 518 -2.88 -16.05 -13.37
CA ARG A 518 -2.03 -16.33 -12.22
C ARG A 518 -1.17 -15.11 -11.90
N GLU A 519 -1.05 -14.79 -10.62
CA GLU A 519 -0.11 -13.79 -10.10
C GLU A 519 0.73 -14.41 -8.99
N VAL A 520 2.06 -14.27 -9.10
CA VAL A 520 3.02 -14.73 -8.08
C VAL A 520 4.01 -13.61 -7.79
N ASN A 521 4.19 -13.32 -6.50
CA ASN A 521 5.20 -12.39 -6.02
C ASN A 521 6.36 -13.17 -5.40
N LEU A 522 7.58 -12.90 -5.87
CA LEU A 522 8.81 -13.48 -5.33
C LEU A 522 9.64 -12.36 -4.69
N PRO A 523 10.33 -12.61 -3.56
CA PRO A 523 11.35 -11.70 -3.07
C PRO A 523 12.40 -11.44 -4.16
N ALA A 524 12.66 -10.18 -4.48
CA ALA A 524 13.66 -9.80 -5.46
C ALA A 524 14.97 -9.42 -4.78
N THR A 525 16.07 -9.99 -5.28
CA THR A 525 17.43 -9.54 -4.94
C THR A 525 18.03 -8.76 -6.12
N PRO A 526 19.03 -7.90 -5.88
CA PRO A 526 19.76 -7.22 -6.96
C PRO A 526 20.34 -8.19 -8.00
N GLU A 527 20.84 -9.34 -7.55
CA GLU A 527 21.45 -10.38 -8.39
C GLU A 527 20.44 -11.00 -9.36
N MET A 528 19.19 -11.16 -8.92
CA MET A 528 18.11 -11.70 -9.77
C MET A 528 17.91 -10.84 -11.02
N LYS A 529 18.03 -9.50 -10.93
CA LYS A 529 17.89 -8.62 -12.10
C LYS A 529 18.92 -8.92 -13.17
N MET A 530 20.17 -9.17 -12.76
CA MET A 530 21.25 -9.54 -13.67
C MET A 530 21.07 -10.96 -14.21
N LEU A 531 20.68 -11.90 -13.35
CA LEU A 531 20.50 -13.30 -13.71
C LEU A 531 19.39 -13.49 -14.74
N VAL A 532 18.23 -12.87 -14.52
CA VAL A 532 17.08 -12.92 -15.44
C VAL A 532 17.48 -12.40 -16.81
N GLN A 533 18.11 -11.22 -16.87
CA GLN A 533 18.56 -10.64 -18.14
C GLN A 533 19.53 -11.56 -18.87
N ARG A 534 20.50 -12.14 -18.15
CA ARG A 534 21.49 -13.05 -18.74
C ARG A 534 20.85 -14.31 -19.30
N ARG A 535 20.04 -14.99 -18.50
CA ARG A 535 19.38 -16.25 -18.91
C ARG A 535 18.44 -16.04 -20.08
N LEU A 536 17.74 -14.91 -20.13
CA LEU A 536 16.87 -14.58 -21.25
C LEU A 536 17.64 -14.27 -22.54
N ASN A 537 18.83 -13.67 -22.44
CA ASN A 537 19.71 -13.48 -23.59
C ASN A 537 20.30 -14.80 -24.11
N GLU A 538 20.48 -15.80 -23.23
CA GLU A 538 21.02 -17.12 -23.55
C GLU A 538 19.92 -18.12 -24.00
N ALA A 539 18.64 -17.86 -23.68
CA ALA A 539 17.52 -18.73 -24.00
C ALA A 539 17.02 -18.55 -25.45
N THR A 540 16.64 -19.65 -26.10
CA THR A 540 15.85 -19.61 -27.33
C THR A 540 14.39 -19.29 -26.96
N LEU A 541 13.93 -18.11 -27.35
CA LEU A 541 12.60 -17.59 -26.99
C LEU A 541 11.52 -17.89 -28.03
N ASP A 542 11.70 -18.89 -28.91
CA ASP A 542 10.68 -19.26 -29.91
C ASP A 542 9.48 -19.97 -29.25
N LYS A 543 9.71 -20.64 -28.12
CA LYS A 543 8.69 -21.30 -27.32
C LYS A 543 8.93 -21.13 -25.83
N ILE A 544 7.86 -20.86 -25.08
CA ILE A 544 7.87 -20.75 -23.62
C ILE A 544 6.77 -21.65 -23.08
N ALA A 545 7.12 -22.57 -22.17
CA ALA A 545 6.19 -23.56 -21.62
C ALA A 545 5.36 -24.28 -22.70
N ASN A 546 5.97 -24.64 -23.82
CA ASN A 546 5.35 -25.24 -25.02
C ASN A 546 4.42 -24.32 -25.83
N CYS A 547 4.25 -23.06 -25.45
CA CYS A 547 3.50 -22.07 -26.22
C CYS A 547 4.43 -21.35 -27.20
N THR A 548 3.98 -21.15 -28.44
CA THR A 548 4.72 -20.36 -29.43
C THR A 548 4.76 -18.89 -29.01
N VAL A 549 5.94 -18.27 -29.02
CA VAL A 549 6.09 -16.84 -28.74
C VAL A 549 5.85 -16.04 -30.03
N GLN A 550 4.87 -15.14 -29.98
CA GLN A 550 4.53 -14.25 -31.09
C GLN A 550 5.33 -12.95 -31.04
N ARG A 551 5.53 -12.41 -29.83
CA ARG A 551 6.23 -11.14 -29.60
C ARG A 551 6.81 -11.10 -28.19
N VAL A 552 7.90 -10.36 -28.02
CA VAL A 552 8.45 -10.00 -26.71
C VAL A 552 8.48 -8.48 -26.57
N SER A 553 8.09 -7.96 -25.41
CA SER A 553 8.18 -6.55 -25.06
C SER A 553 9.07 -6.37 -23.84
N PHE A 554 9.95 -5.36 -23.91
CA PHE A 554 10.86 -4.95 -22.82
C PHE A 554 10.48 -3.57 -22.25
N GLN A 555 9.26 -3.09 -22.52
CA GLN A 555 8.86 -1.72 -22.21
C GLN A 555 8.77 -1.44 -20.70
N ASP A 556 8.22 -2.37 -19.92
CA ASP A 556 8.16 -2.30 -18.45
C ASP A 556 8.13 -3.73 -17.88
N GLY A 557 9.33 -4.22 -17.56
CA GLY A 557 9.56 -5.66 -17.36
C GLY A 557 9.69 -6.39 -18.70
N ILE A 558 9.50 -7.70 -18.67
CA ILE A 558 9.67 -8.59 -19.82
C ILE A 558 8.35 -9.33 -20.04
N LYS A 559 7.64 -8.97 -21.11
CA LYS A 559 6.35 -9.56 -21.47
C LYS A 559 6.47 -10.40 -22.73
N PHE A 560 6.06 -11.65 -22.62
CA PHE A 560 5.92 -12.60 -23.73
C PHE A 560 4.45 -12.64 -24.15
N TYR A 561 4.20 -12.36 -25.42
CA TYR A 561 2.91 -12.55 -26.08
C TYR A 561 2.98 -13.88 -26.78
N LEU A 562 2.07 -14.77 -26.42
CA LEU A 562 2.05 -16.16 -26.85
C LEU A 562 0.84 -16.38 -27.76
N GLU A 563 0.80 -17.54 -28.39
CA GLU A 563 -0.39 -17.96 -29.16
C GLU A 563 -1.67 -17.97 -28.30
N ASN A 564 -2.81 -17.83 -28.98
CA ASN A 564 -4.15 -17.81 -28.38
C ASN A 564 -4.37 -16.73 -27.31
N ASP A 565 -3.75 -15.55 -27.49
CA ASP A 565 -3.80 -14.41 -26.56
C ASP A 565 -3.26 -14.72 -25.16
N SER A 566 -2.52 -15.82 -25.01
CA SER A 566 -1.84 -16.13 -23.75
C SER A 566 -0.64 -15.20 -23.58
N TRP A 567 -0.26 -14.89 -22.33
CA TRP A 567 0.90 -14.06 -22.06
C TRP A 567 1.55 -14.34 -20.71
N LEU A 568 2.80 -13.94 -20.59
CA LEU A 568 3.61 -14.03 -19.38
C LEU A 568 4.40 -12.72 -19.19
N LEU A 569 4.35 -12.14 -18.00
CA LEU A 569 5.09 -10.92 -17.64
C LEU A 569 5.94 -11.16 -16.40
N LEU A 570 7.24 -10.86 -16.50
CA LEU A 570 8.16 -10.76 -15.36
C LEU A 570 8.48 -9.28 -15.13
N ARG A 571 8.13 -8.74 -13.97
CA ARG A 571 8.30 -7.33 -13.65
C ARG A 571 8.83 -7.11 -12.24
N PHE A 572 10.01 -6.52 -12.12
CA PHE A 572 10.53 -6.08 -10.83
C PHE A 572 9.72 -4.88 -10.33
N SER A 573 9.26 -4.94 -9.09
CA SER A 573 8.55 -3.82 -8.45
C SER A 573 9.50 -2.63 -8.27
N GLY A 574 8.96 -1.43 -8.47
CA GLY A 574 9.69 -0.17 -8.29
C GLY A 574 9.67 0.33 -6.84
N THR A 575 8.69 -0.10 -6.04
CA THR A 575 8.43 0.37 -4.67
C THR A 575 8.70 -0.69 -3.61
N GLU A 576 8.71 -1.97 -3.99
CA GLU A 576 8.91 -3.09 -3.09
C GLU A 576 10.05 -3.97 -3.63
N PRO A 577 10.80 -4.67 -2.76
CA PRO A 577 11.85 -5.61 -3.19
C PRO A 577 11.22 -6.93 -3.66
N LEU A 578 10.35 -6.86 -4.69
CA LEU A 578 9.60 -7.99 -5.25
C LEU A 578 9.78 -8.12 -6.76
N LEU A 579 9.79 -9.36 -7.26
CA LEU A 579 9.59 -9.70 -8.66
C LEU A 579 8.17 -10.23 -8.80
N ARG A 580 7.37 -9.55 -9.61
CA ARG A 580 5.99 -9.93 -9.91
C ARG A 580 5.96 -10.74 -11.20
N ILE A 581 5.35 -11.91 -11.14
CA ILE A 581 5.12 -12.80 -12.28
C ILE A 581 3.62 -12.85 -12.52
N PHE A 582 3.19 -12.44 -13.71
CA PHE A 582 1.80 -12.53 -14.14
C PHE A 582 1.74 -13.47 -15.34
N ALA A 583 0.83 -14.43 -15.33
CA ALA A 583 0.55 -15.28 -16.48
C ALA A 583 -0.96 -15.33 -16.73
N GLU A 584 -1.33 -15.39 -18.00
CA GLU A 584 -2.72 -15.58 -18.41
C GLU A 584 -2.74 -16.50 -19.63
N ALA A 585 -3.58 -17.54 -19.62
CA ALA A 585 -3.64 -18.52 -20.70
C ALA A 585 -5.02 -19.17 -20.84
N GLU A 586 -5.28 -19.87 -21.93
CA GLU A 586 -6.59 -20.52 -22.18
C GLU A 586 -6.98 -21.57 -21.12
N THR A 587 -6.00 -22.16 -20.43
CA THR A 587 -6.23 -23.14 -19.37
C THR A 587 -5.41 -22.83 -18.13
N GLU A 588 -5.96 -23.20 -16.97
CA GLU A 588 -5.25 -23.10 -15.68
C GLU A 588 -3.90 -23.82 -15.71
N GLU A 589 -3.87 -25.05 -16.25
CA GLU A 589 -2.64 -25.82 -16.39
C GLU A 589 -1.57 -25.10 -17.21
N THR A 590 -1.97 -24.39 -18.28
CA THR A 590 -1.02 -23.62 -19.10
C THR A 590 -0.52 -22.39 -18.35
N ALA A 591 -1.40 -21.67 -17.65
CA ALA A 591 -1.00 -20.54 -16.83
C ALA A 591 -0.03 -20.97 -15.71
N ASP A 592 -0.27 -22.12 -15.07
CA ASP A 592 0.62 -22.69 -14.06
C ASP A 592 1.98 -23.08 -14.66
N ARG A 593 2.01 -23.72 -15.84
CA ARG A 593 3.27 -24.03 -16.54
C ARG A 593 4.07 -22.78 -16.92
N LEU A 594 3.40 -21.68 -17.29
CA LEU A 594 4.06 -20.41 -17.58
C LEU A 594 4.72 -19.81 -16.34
N VAL A 595 4.03 -19.86 -15.20
CA VAL A 595 4.58 -19.43 -13.90
C VAL A 595 5.79 -20.28 -13.50
N GLU A 596 5.69 -21.60 -13.61
CA GLU A 596 6.80 -22.50 -13.27
C GLU A 596 8.00 -22.31 -14.19
N TRP A 597 7.78 -22.07 -15.49
CA TRP A 597 8.85 -21.69 -16.40
C TRP A 597 9.51 -20.38 -15.96
N ALA A 598 8.73 -19.35 -15.61
CA ALA A 598 9.26 -18.07 -15.14
C ALA A 598 10.08 -18.23 -13.85
N LYS A 599 9.61 -19.06 -12.91
CA LYS A 599 10.35 -19.43 -11.69
C LYS A 599 11.68 -20.10 -11.99
N SER A 600 11.73 -20.99 -13.00
CA SER A 600 12.96 -21.65 -13.43
C SER A 600 13.99 -20.69 -14.04
N ILE A 601 13.56 -19.54 -14.57
CA ILE A 601 14.46 -18.50 -15.08
C ILE A 601 15.05 -17.67 -13.94
N VAL A 602 14.36 -17.56 -12.80
CA VAL A 602 14.78 -16.69 -11.69
C VAL A 602 15.52 -17.44 -10.56
N ALA A 603 15.31 -18.76 -10.45
CA ALA A 603 16.04 -19.65 -9.53
C ALA A 603 17.37 -20.10 -10.16
#